data_AF-A0A0D0VFY1-F1
#
_entry.id   AF-A0A0D0VFY1-F1
#
_cell.length_a   1.000
_cell.length_b   1.000
_cell.length_c   1.000
_cell.angle_alpha   90.00
_cell.angle_beta   90.00
_cell.angle_gamma   90.00
#
_symmetry.space_group_name_H-M   'P 1'
#
loop_
_entity.id
_entity.type
_entity.pdbx_description
1 polymer ?
#
loop_
_entity_poly.entity_id
_entity_poly.type
_entity_poly.pdbx_seq_one_letter_code
_entity_poly.pdbx_strand_id
1 'polypeptide(L)'
;MSLYKFLVTGYRPSLSIFSFEPTTAKIKLVSESSPAPQKATWVELADPSSVPSQGTERYLYSLSDANKGSVVSLKLLDNHIEITGQRVSHGGGVHIHVMKDGSGIVVSNFNGGSIIFFPITSYGALSETSESPLLTLPFVYESQIAPNVTRQEASHAHHVVEGSNGTLYVSDLGNDRIWVVKREGESGLAIKGYLQAPPGTGPRHSLISKDGKYLYCLTELTNEILVFPLTNPVEPIQPLPSFKCSIIPPSVPFAAHHYLNAAELIFNPIIPNVLYASNRLELSLPAEFATSQSGDAVAVVTLNEEGNKLVDVKFIRTGCDGIRGMRASPDGKYVAVAGRYGGGVEIWSVGDSGIDWRLAGKDENIDLVTDMAWL
;
A
#
# COMPACT_ATOMS: atom_id res chain seq x y z
N MET A 1 -8.76 -3.72 -29.16
CA MET A 1 -7.94 -2.82 -28.33
C MET A 1 -8.26 -3.11 -26.88
N SER A 2 -7.27 -3.17 -26.01
CA SER A 2 -7.51 -3.50 -24.60
C SER A 2 -8.17 -2.33 -23.88
N LEU A 3 -9.37 -2.57 -23.35
CA LEU A 3 -10.06 -1.69 -22.42
C LEU A 3 -9.63 -2.12 -21.02
N TYR A 4 -9.13 -1.19 -20.21
CA TYR A 4 -8.79 -1.48 -18.81
C TYR A 4 -9.99 -1.12 -17.94
N LYS A 5 -10.20 -1.88 -16.87
CA LYS A 5 -11.15 -1.52 -15.82
C LYS A 5 -10.43 -1.41 -14.50
N PHE A 6 -10.91 -0.54 -13.63
CA PHE A 6 -10.38 -0.43 -12.27
C PHE A 6 -11.49 -0.01 -11.32
N LEU A 7 -11.45 -0.58 -10.12
CA LEU A 7 -12.24 -0.16 -8.98
C LEU A 7 -11.50 0.97 -8.27
N VAL A 8 -12.23 2.00 -7.84
CA VAL A 8 -11.71 3.03 -6.92
C VAL A 8 -12.40 2.94 -5.57
N THR A 9 -11.63 3.14 -4.51
CA THR A 9 -12.11 3.16 -3.11
C THR A 9 -11.52 4.36 -2.36
N GLY A 10 -12.10 4.68 -1.20
CA GLY A 10 -11.60 5.74 -0.34
C GLY A 10 -12.66 6.34 0.55
N TYR A 11 -12.59 7.65 0.78
CA TYR A 11 -13.57 8.41 1.58
C TYR A 11 -14.83 8.75 0.76
N ARG A 12 -15.29 7.78 -0.05
CA ARG A 12 -16.38 7.93 -1.02
C ARG A 12 -17.62 7.15 -0.57
N PRO A 13 -18.83 7.55 -0.99
CA PRO A 13 -20.07 6.87 -0.61
C PRO A 13 -20.33 5.55 -1.38
N SER A 14 -19.64 5.33 -2.49
CA SER A 14 -19.87 4.19 -3.40
C SER A 14 -18.56 3.51 -3.81
N LEU A 15 -18.65 2.22 -4.10
CA LEU A 15 -17.61 1.49 -4.82
C LEU A 15 -17.87 1.66 -6.32
N SER A 16 -16.95 2.31 -7.03
CA SER A 16 -17.16 2.70 -8.43
C SER A 16 -16.15 2.02 -9.33
N ILE A 17 -16.64 1.41 -10.41
CA ILE A 17 -15.81 0.81 -11.45
C ILE A 17 -15.74 1.77 -12.61
N PHE A 18 -14.52 2.10 -13.00
CA PHE A 18 -14.22 2.91 -14.16
C PHE A 18 -13.56 2.07 -15.24
N SER A 19 -13.65 2.55 -16.47
CA SER A 19 -12.90 2.04 -17.61
C SER A 19 -11.93 3.09 -18.11
N PHE A 20 -10.80 2.64 -18.63
CA PHE A 20 -9.81 3.46 -19.32
C PHE A 20 -9.57 2.92 -20.72
N GLU A 21 -9.75 3.78 -21.72
CA GLU A 21 -9.50 3.48 -23.13
C GLU A 21 -8.26 4.25 -23.62
N PRO A 22 -7.10 3.57 -23.79
CA PRO A 22 -5.84 4.25 -24.11
C PRO A 22 -5.85 5.06 -25.41
N THR A 23 -6.61 4.62 -26.42
CA THR A 23 -6.66 5.29 -27.73
C THR A 23 -7.40 6.61 -27.71
N THR A 24 -8.34 6.78 -26.79
CA THR A 24 -9.12 8.01 -26.65
C THR A 24 -8.72 8.83 -25.43
N ALA A 25 -7.83 8.30 -24.58
CA ALA A 25 -7.42 8.87 -23.30
C ALA A 25 -8.59 9.09 -22.31
N LYS A 26 -9.72 8.38 -22.51
CA LYS A 26 -10.95 8.60 -21.73
C LYS A 26 -11.04 7.64 -20.56
N ILE A 27 -11.38 8.19 -19.40
CA ILE A 27 -11.88 7.47 -18.24
C ILE A 27 -13.41 7.60 -18.22
N LYS A 28 -14.13 6.50 -18.00
CA LYS A 28 -15.60 6.50 -17.95
C LYS A 28 -16.11 5.62 -16.83
N LEU A 29 -17.09 6.11 -16.09
CA LEU A 29 -17.85 5.30 -15.13
C LEU A 29 -18.54 4.14 -15.87
N VAL A 30 -18.27 2.92 -15.44
CA VAL A 30 -18.88 1.69 -15.95
C VAL A 30 -20.05 1.27 -15.07
N SER A 31 -19.82 1.33 -13.76
CA SER A 31 -20.78 0.92 -12.75
C SER A 31 -20.52 1.68 -11.47
N GLU A 32 -21.58 2.19 -10.87
CA GLU A 32 -21.57 2.59 -9.47
C GLU A 32 -22.25 1.44 -8.71
N SER A 33 -21.42 0.59 -8.10
CA SER A 33 -21.90 -0.54 -7.32
C SER A 33 -22.36 -0.08 -5.93
N SER A 34 -22.92 -1.03 -5.17
CA SER A 34 -23.41 -0.95 -3.78
C SER A 34 -22.80 0.14 -2.89
N PRO A 35 -23.53 0.66 -1.88
CA PRO A 35 -22.97 1.58 -0.88
C PRO A 35 -21.61 1.09 -0.40
N ALA A 36 -20.59 1.94 -0.49
CA ALA A 36 -19.26 1.56 -0.03
C ALA A 36 -19.30 1.26 1.47
N PRO A 37 -18.46 0.32 1.95
CA PRO A 37 -18.13 0.29 3.35
C PRO A 37 -17.68 1.68 3.82
N GLN A 38 -18.00 2.05 5.06
CA GLN A 38 -17.73 3.39 5.57
C GLN A 38 -16.23 3.69 5.46
N LYS A 39 -15.84 4.60 4.57
CA LYS A 39 -14.42 4.96 4.33
C LYS A 39 -13.58 3.71 3.97
N ALA A 40 -13.89 3.11 2.83
CA ALA A 40 -13.18 1.97 2.25
C ALA A 40 -11.74 2.34 1.82
N THR A 41 -10.84 2.56 2.79
CA THR A 41 -9.55 3.21 2.54
C THR A 41 -8.48 2.34 1.89
N TRP A 42 -8.72 1.02 1.80
CA TRP A 42 -7.85 0.04 1.14
C TRP A 42 -8.72 -1.02 0.46
N VAL A 43 -8.27 -1.52 -0.69
CA VAL A 43 -8.86 -2.69 -1.35
C VAL A 43 -7.77 -3.64 -1.83
N GLU A 44 -7.92 -4.91 -1.48
CA GLU A 44 -7.02 -5.97 -1.91
C GLU A 44 -7.78 -6.97 -2.80
N LEU A 45 -7.24 -7.26 -3.98
CA LEU A 45 -7.80 -8.24 -4.91
C LEU A 45 -7.15 -9.60 -4.66
N ALA A 46 -7.95 -10.64 -4.47
CA ALA A 46 -7.45 -12.00 -4.36
C ALA A 46 -6.91 -12.50 -5.71
N ASP A 47 -5.76 -13.19 -5.67
CA ASP A 47 -5.25 -13.91 -6.84
C ASP A 47 -6.18 -15.10 -7.13
N PRO A 48 -6.69 -15.27 -8.37
CA PRO A 48 -7.54 -16.41 -8.73
C PRO A 48 -6.88 -17.78 -8.49
N SER A 49 -5.56 -17.84 -8.42
CA SER A 49 -4.81 -19.07 -8.09
C SER A 49 -4.84 -19.41 -6.60
N SER A 50 -5.03 -18.43 -5.71
CA SER A 50 -5.13 -18.65 -4.26
C SER A 50 -6.59 -18.79 -3.82
N VAL A 51 -7.51 -18.04 -4.42
CA VAL A 51 -8.95 -18.12 -4.14
C VAL A 51 -9.68 -18.45 -5.44
N PRO A 52 -9.94 -19.74 -5.72
CA PRO A 52 -10.56 -20.17 -6.96
C PRO A 52 -11.92 -19.51 -7.17
N SER A 53 -12.14 -18.96 -8.36
CA SER A 53 -13.41 -18.35 -8.75
C SER A 53 -14.14 -19.17 -9.82
N GLN A 54 -15.45 -18.96 -9.95
CA GLN A 54 -16.25 -19.55 -11.03
C GLN A 54 -16.56 -18.50 -12.10
N GLY A 55 -16.22 -18.77 -13.36
CA GLY A 55 -16.52 -17.84 -14.46
C GLY A 55 -15.74 -16.53 -14.37
N THR A 56 -16.45 -15.40 -14.37
CA THR A 56 -15.88 -14.03 -14.29
C THR A 56 -15.79 -13.49 -12.86
N GLU A 57 -16.08 -14.33 -11.86
CA GLU A 57 -16.06 -13.93 -10.45
C GLU A 57 -14.64 -13.56 -9.98
N ARG A 58 -14.57 -12.53 -9.15
CA ARG A 58 -13.36 -12.07 -8.47
C ARG A 58 -13.71 -11.77 -7.02
N TYR A 59 -12.79 -12.04 -6.10
CA TYR A 59 -12.96 -11.75 -4.67
C TYR A 59 -12.04 -10.61 -4.26
N LEU A 60 -12.58 -9.64 -3.53
CA LEU A 60 -11.85 -8.50 -3.02
C LEU A 60 -12.13 -8.36 -1.53
N TYR A 61 -11.21 -7.69 -0.82
CA TYR A 61 -11.38 -7.37 0.59
C TYR A 61 -11.12 -5.90 0.80
N SER A 62 -11.99 -5.25 1.56
CA SER A 62 -11.91 -3.82 1.83
C SER A 62 -12.00 -3.55 3.32
N LEU A 63 -11.41 -2.43 3.73
CA LEU A 63 -11.57 -1.90 5.08
C LEU A 63 -12.87 -1.12 5.22
N SER A 64 -13.23 -0.83 6.46
CA SER A 64 -14.30 0.07 6.85
C SER A 64 -13.98 0.66 8.22
N ASP A 65 -14.11 1.99 8.35
CA ASP A 65 -13.95 2.72 9.60
C ASP A 65 -15.18 2.60 10.52
N ALA A 66 -16.13 1.69 10.22
CA ALA A 66 -17.27 1.43 11.09
C ALA A 66 -16.82 0.98 12.49
N ASN A 67 -17.44 1.52 13.54
CA ASN A 67 -17.24 1.25 14.98
C ASN A 67 -16.21 0.16 15.36
N LYS A 68 -15.03 0.57 15.85
CA LYS A 68 -13.82 -0.25 16.15
C LYS A 68 -13.05 -0.78 14.92
N GLY A 69 -13.40 -0.33 13.72
CA GLY A 69 -12.86 -0.81 12.46
C GLY A 69 -13.47 -2.17 12.07
N SER A 70 -13.67 -2.36 10.77
CA SER A 70 -14.07 -3.64 10.20
C SER A 70 -13.38 -3.93 8.88
N VAL A 71 -13.39 -5.22 8.53
CA VAL A 71 -13.00 -5.74 7.22
C VAL A 71 -14.22 -6.36 6.55
N VAL A 72 -14.32 -6.18 5.24
CA VAL A 72 -15.46 -6.56 4.42
C VAL A 72 -14.96 -7.44 3.27
N SER A 73 -15.57 -8.61 3.08
CA SER A 73 -15.39 -9.40 1.85
C SER A 73 -16.37 -8.92 0.78
N LEU A 74 -15.87 -8.82 -0.45
CA LEU A 74 -16.59 -8.38 -1.62
C LEU A 74 -16.50 -9.44 -2.71
N LYS A 75 -17.59 -9.63 -3.43
CA LYS A 75 -17.64 -10.42 -4.66
C LYS A 75 -17.91 -9.49 -5.83
N LEU A 76 -17.01 -9.50 -6.81
CA LEU A 76 -17.21 -8.87 -8.10
C LEU A 76 -17.66 -9.92 -9.11
N LEU A 77 -18.83 -9.72 -9.68
CA LEU A 77 -19.33 -10.47 -10.83
C LEU A 77 -19.64 -9.48 -11.96
N ASP A 78 -18.93 -9.64 -13.08
CA ASP A 78 -18.93 -8.71 -14.22
C ASP A 78 -18.56 -7.26 -13.83
N ASN A 79 -19.56 -6.41 -13.55
CA ASN A 79 -19.38 -5.03 -13.08
C ASN A 79 -20.21 -4.72 -11.83
N HIS A 80 -20.66 -5.75 -11.11
CA HIS A 80 -21.44 -5.61 -9.90
C HIS A 80 -20.64 -6.09 -8.70
N ILE A 81 -20.52 -5.23 -7.68
CA ILE A 81 -19.87 -5.56 -6.41
C ILE A 81 -20.95 -5.81 -5.36
N GLU A 82 -20.91 -7.01 -4.78
CA GLU A 82 -21.72 -7.45 -3.66
C GLU A 82 -20.87 -7.54 -2.39
N ILE A 83 -21.41 -7.08 -1.27
CA ILE A 83 -20.82 -7.33 0.05
C ILE A 83 -21.25 -8.72 0.51
N THR A 84 -20.29 -9.62 0.71
CA THR A 84 -20.57 -11.02 1.09
C THR A 84 -20.34 -11.29 2.58
N GLY A 85 -19.81 -10.34 3.33
CA GLY A 85 -19.57 -10.51 4.76
C GLY A 85 -18.75 -9.38 5.37
N GLN A 86 -18.84 -9.23 6.70
CA GLN A 86 -18.12 -8.21 7.46
C GLN A 86 -17.70 -8.75 8.83
N ARG A 87 -16.46 -8.45 9.25
CA ARG A 87 -15.91 -8.80 10.57
C ARG A 87 -15.27 -7.58 11.21
N VAL A 88 -15.31 -7.50 12.54
CA VAL A 88 -14.66 -6.42 13.30
C VAL A 88 -13.15 -6.64 13.28
N SER A 89 -12.36 -5.63 12.92
CA SER A 89 -10.89 -5.73 12.89
C SER A 89 -10.24 -5.49 14.25
N HIS A 90 -11.03 -5.05 15.24
CA HIS A 90 -10.60 -4.76 16.62
C HIS A 90 -9.53 -3.66 16.73
N GLY A 91 -9.47 -2.77 15.75
CA GLY A 91 -8.52 -1.66 15.66
C GLY A 91 -8.74 -0.84 14.37
N GLY A 92 -7.98 0.22 14.19
CA GLY A 92 -8.08 1.07 13.00
C GLY A 92 -7.35 0.44 11.82
N GLY A 93 -8.01 -0.47 11.10
CA GLY A 93 -7.44 -1.15 9.93
C GLY A 93 -6.95 -0.16 8.88
N VAL A 94 -5.76 -0.40 8.32
CA VAL A 94 -5.18 0.46 7.26
C VAL A 94 -4.61 -0.30 6.06
N HIS A 95 -4.43 -1.62 6.18
CA HIS A 95 -3.96 -2.47 5.09
C HIS A 95 -4.50 -3.91 5.26
N ILE A 96 -4.72 -4.59 4.13
CA ILE A 96 -5.13 -5.99 4.06
C ILE A 96 -4.15 -6.73 3.15
N HIS A 97 -3.64 -7.88 3.61
CA HIS A 97 -2.89 -8.83 2.79
C HIS A 97 -3.71 -10.11 2.62
N VAL A 98 -3.96 -10.55 1.38
CA VAL A 98 -4.53 -11.88 1.11
C VAL A 98 -3.39 -12.89 1.10
N MET A 99 -3.49 -13.92 1.94
CA MET A 99 -2.45 -14.95 2.04
C MET A 99 -2.28 -15.67 0.69
N LYS A 100 -1.03 -15.92 0.30
CA LYS A 100 -0.68 -16.59 -0.97
C LYS A 100 -1.25 -18.01 -1.07
N ASP A 101 -1.44 -18.68 0.06
CA ASP A 101 -2.04 -20.01 0.14
C ASP A 101 -3.57 -20.01 0.09
N GLY A 102 -4.21 -18.83 0.03
CA GLY A 102 -5.67 -18.69 -0.01
C GLY A 102 -6.35 -19.01 1.32
N SER A 103 -5.60 -19.19 2.41
CA SER A 103 -6.17 -19.59 3.70
C SER A 103 -6.99 -18.49 4.37
N GLY A 104 -6.73 -17.22 4.03
CA GLY A 104 -7.38 -16.08 4.65
C GLY A 104 -6.72 -14.76 4.31
N ILE A 105 -7.05 -13.76 5.12
CA ILE A 105 -6.49 -12.42 5.04
C ILE A 105 -5.87 -12.01 6.37
N VAL A 106 -4.87 -11.12 6.31
CA VAL A 106 -4.29 -10.46 7.48
C VAL A 106 -4.57 -8.97 7.40
N VAL A 107 -5.10 -8.42 8.48
CA VAL A 107 -5.38 -6.98 8.61
C VAL A 107 -4.37 -6.37 9.57
N SER A 108 -3.73 -5.26 9.19
CA SER A 108 -2.96 -4.44 10.13
C SER A 108 -3.76 -3.23 10.59
N ASN A 109 -3.79 -3.03 11.90
CA ASN A 109 -4.48 -1.96 12.58
C ASN A 109 -3.49 -0.90 13.05
N PHE A 110 -3.58 0.29 12.46
CA PHE A 110 -2.80 1.47 12.84
C PHE A 110 -3.16 1.93 14.25
N ASN A 111 -4.45 2.12 14.52
CA ASN A 111 -4.93 2.38 15.87
C ASN A 111 -5.01 1.05 16.62
N GLY A 112 -4.24 0.95 17.70
CA GLY A 112 -4.11 -0.26 18.52
C GLY A 112 -2.83 -1.06 18.25
N GLY A 113 -2.08 -0.73 17.20
CA GLY A 113 -0.76 -1.32 16.94
C GLY A 113 -0.80 -2.84 16.87
N SER A 114 -1.71 -3.40 16.07
CA SER A 114 -2.02 -4.83 16.09
C SER A 114 -2.24 -5.41 14.71
N ILE A 115 -2.20 -6.74 14.61
CA ILE A 115 -2.64 -7.47 13.43
C ILE A 115 -3.60 -8.59 13.82
N ILE A 116 -4.46 -8.98 12.88
CA ILE A 116 -5.42 -10.08 13.04
C ILE A 116 -5.55 -10.85 11.74
N PHE A 117 -5.72 -12.17 11.83
CA PHE A 117 -5.94 -13.05 10.70
C PHE A 117 -7.40 -13.53 10.67
N PHE A 118 -8.02 -13.45 9.49
CA PHE A 118 -9.36 -13.96 9.23
C PHE A 118 -9.29 -15.06 8.17
N PRO A 119 -9.69 -16.32 8.50
CA PRO A 119 -9.89 -17.33 7.48
C PRO A 119 -10.95 -16.90 6.46
N ILE A 120 -10.77 -17.33 5.21
CA ILE A 120 -11.78 -17.18 4.17
C ILE A 120 -12.35 -18.54 3.79
N THR A 121 -13.60 -18.55 3.36
CA THR A 121 -14.29 -19.74 2.89
C THR A 121 -13.85 -20.12 1.48
N SER A 122 -14.22 -21.32 1.02
CA SER A 122 -13.98 -21.78 -0.36
C SER A 122 -14.64 -20.91 -1.44
N TYR A 123 -15.54 -20.01 -1.05
CA TYR A 123 -16.23 -19.06 -1.93
C TYR A 123 -15.78 -17.62 -1.69
N GLY A 124 -14.59 -17.42 -1.11
CA GLY A 124 -13.95 -16.11 -0.93
C GLY A 124 -14.55 -15.21 0.16
N ALA A 125 -15.70 -15.56 0.76
CA ALA A 125 -16.26 -14.80 1.88
C ALA A 125 -15.42 -14.98 3.16
N LEU A 126 -15.42 -13.96 4.03
CA LEU A 126 -14.85 -14.08 5.38
C LEU A 126 -15.57 -15.18 6.18
N SER A 127 -14.82 -15.98 6.94
CA SER A 127 -15.43 -16.90 7.91
C SER A 127 -16.28 -16.12 8.91
N GLU A 128 -17.45 -16.64 9.27
CA GLU A 128 -18.34 -16.04 10.30
C GLU A 128 -18.00 -16.53 11.71
N THR A 129 -17.32 -17.67 11.82
CA THR A 129 -17.15 -18.40 13.09
C THR A 129 -15.70 -18.52 13.54
N SER A 130 -14.73 -18.10 12.71
CA SER A 130 -13.31 -18.22 13.02
C SER A 130 -12.55 -16.93 12.71
N GLU A 131 -11.59 -16.61 13.58
CA GLU A 131 -10.58 -15.56 13.45
C GLU A 131 -9.41 -15.87 14.40
N SER A 132 -8.26 -15.25 14.20
CA SER A 132 -7.15 -15.33 15.16
C SER A 132 -7.47 -14.53 16.42
N PRO A 133 -6.84 -14.85 17.56
CA PRO A 133 -6.63 -13.85 18.60
C PRO A 133 -5.95 -12.60 18.00
N LEU A 134 -6.32 -11.43 18.48
CA LEU A 134 -5.67 -10.18 18.11
C LEU A 134 -4.21 -10.20 18.59
N LEU A 135 -3.24 -10.02 17.68
CA LEU A 135 -1.83 -9.90 18.04
C LEU A 135 -1.45 -8.42 18.17
N THR A 136 -1.35 -7.93 19.40
CA THR A 136 -0.82 -6.58 19.68
C THR A 136 0.70 -6.58 19.61
N LEU A 137 1.26 -5.62 18.87
CA LEU A 137 2.69 -5.44 18.72
C LEU A 137 3.23 -4.60 19.90
N PRO A 138 4.28 -5.06 20.60
CA PRO A 138 4.83 -4.34 21.75
C PRO A 138 5.32 -2.94 21.36
N PHE A 139 4.99 -1.94 22.18
CA PHE A 139 5.49 -0.58 21.99
C PHE A 139 6.88 -0.41 22.62
N VAL A 140 7.87 -0.02 21.83
CA VAL A 140 9.30 -0.08 22.21
C VAL A 140 9.81 1.22 22.83
N TYR A 141 9.00 2.27 22.80
CA TYR A 141 9.32 3.57 23.37
C TYR A 141 8.54 3.83 24.68
N GLU A 142 7.90 2.82 25.29
CA GLU A 142 7.11 3.02 26.53
C GLU A 142 7.90 3.64 27.69
N SER A 143 9.21 3.32 27.79
CA SER A 143 10.09 3.80 28.86
C SER A 143 11.10 4.88 28.42
N GLN A 144 10.92 5.48 27.24
CA GLN A 144 11.84 6.49 26.69
C GLN A 144 11.11 7.49 25.81
N ILE A 145 11.73 8.63 25.49
CA ILE A 145 11.11 9.59 24.57
C ILE A 145 11.17 9.01 23.16
N ALA A 146 10.02 8.82 22.52
CA ALA A 146 9.95 8.39 21.14
C ALA A 146 10.60 9.44 20.20
N PRO A 147 11.30 9.02 19.13
CA PRO A 147 12.01 9.94 18.25
C PRO A 147 11.09 11.02 17.64
N ASN A 148 9.85 10.64 17.27
CA ASN A 148 8.80 11.56 16.88
C ASN A 148 7.62 11.48 17.87
N VAL A 149 7.56 12.44 18.79
CA VAL A 149 6.60 12.44 19.91
C VAL A 149 5.13 12.60 19.51
N THR A 150 4.83 12.96 18.26
CA THR A 150 3.44 13.14 17.77
C THR A 150 2.99 12.06 16.79
N ARG A 151 3.91 11.23 16.31
CA ARG A 151 3.66 10.18 15.31
C ARG A 151 4.07 8.79 15.77
N GLN A 152 4.82 8.69 16.87
CA GLN A 152 5.34 7.46 17.45
C GLN A 152 5.02 7.37 18.94
N GLU A 153 3.83 7.84 19.32
CA GLU A 153 3.30 7.81 20.68
C GLU A 153 2.82 6.41 21.11
N ALA A 154 2.60 5.52 20.15
CA ALA A 154 2.23 4.13 20.36
C ALA A 154 2.73 3.27 19.18
N SER A 155 2.51 1.96 19.25
CA SER A 155 2.66 1.06 18.11
C SER A 155 1.62 1.37 17.03
N HIS A 156 2.03 1.38 15.77
CA HIS A 156 1.20 1.72 14.61
C HIS A 156 1.50 0.79 13.43
N ALA A 157 0.95 -0.43 13.48
CA ALA A 157 1.04 -1.41 12.39
C ALA A 157 0.39 -0.84 11.11
N HIS A 158 1.16 -0.73 10.04
CA HIS A 158 0.71 -0.04 8.83
C HIS A 158 0.58 -0.96 7.61
N HIS A 159 1.47 -1.93 7.40
CA HIS A 159 1.47 -2.74 6.18
C HIS A 159 1.99 -4.13 6.45
N VAL A 160 1.42 -5.14 5.78
CA VAL A 160 1.81 -6.54 5.89
C VAL A 160 2.22 -7.04 4.51
N VAL A 161 3.39 -7.65 4.40
CA VAL A 161 3.78 -8.43 3.21
C VAL A 161 4.20 -9.83 3.58
N GLU A 162 3.92 -10.78 2.69
CA GLU A 162 4.25 -12.19 2.88
C GLU A 162 5.48 -12.59 2.07
N GLY A 163 6.50 -13.09 2.78
CA GLY A 163 7.71 -13.67 2.20
C GLY A 163 7.56 -15.15 1.88
N SER A 164 8.67 -15.89 1.98
CA SER A 164 8.68 -17.36 1.82
C SER A 164 8.11 -18.06 3.05
N ASN A 165 7.52 -19.24 2.84
CA ASN A 165 7.04 -20.14 3.90
C ASN A 165 6.02 -19.48 4.86
N GLY A 166 5.15 -18.60 4.33
CA GLY A 166 4.12 -17.91 5.12
C GLY A 166 4.64 -16.94 6.17
N THR A 167 5.90 -16.50 6.04
CA THR A 167 6.48 -15.48 6.94
C THR A 167 5.91 -14.12 6.60
N LEU A 168 5.32 -13.44 7.58
CA LEU A 168 4.74 -12.12 7.45
C LEU A 168 5.71 -11.06 7.97
N TYR A 169 5.84 -9.96 7.24
CA TYR A 169 6.61 -8.78 7.63
C TYR A 169 5.67 -7.62 7.82
N VAL A 170 5.58 -7.11 9.04
CA VAL A 170 4.63 -6.06 9.44
C VAL A 170 5.37 -4.76 9.70
N SER A 171 5.22 -3.79 8.80
CA SER A 171 5.79 -2.45 8.97
C SER A 171 5.04 -1.72 10.08
N ASP A 172 5.76 -1.19 11.05
CA ASP A 172 5.21 -0.51 12.22
C ASP A 172 5.84 0.88 12.36
N LEU A 173 5.05 1.89 12.00
CA LEU A 173 5.47 3.28 11.96
C LEU A 173 5.90 3.77 13.35
N GLY A 174 5.16 3.34 14.38
CA GLY A 174 5.36 3.78 15.75
C GLY A 174 6.62 3.23 16.42
N ASN A 175 7.12 2.09 15.94
CA ASN A 175 8.19 1.35 16.60
C ASN A 175 9.55 1.38 15.87
N ASP A 176 9.63 1.99 14.67
CA ASP A 176 10.80 1.88 13.80
C ASP A 176 11.23 0.42 13.55
N ARG A 177 10.25 -0.47 13.38
CA ARG A 177 10.46 -1.90 13.18
C ARG A 177 9.61 -2.43 12.04
N ILE A 178 10.13 -3.47 11.39
CA ILE A 178 9.32 -4.39 10.58
C ILE A 178 9.28 -5.72 11.34
N TRP A 179 8.16 -6.03 11.98
CA TRP A 179 8.01 -7.25 12.77
C TRP A 179 7.96 -8.48 11.87
N VAL A 180 8.65 -9.54 12.26
CA VAL A 180 8.58 -10.85 11.62
C VAL A 180 7.56 -11.69 12.39
N VAL A 181 6.48 -12.06 11.72
CA VAL A 181 5.36 -12.81 12.30
C VAL A 181 5.15 -14.11 11.52
N LYS A 182 4.74 -15.17 12.21
CA LYS A 182 4.30 -16.43 11.58
C LYS A 182 2.94 -16.84 12.10
N ARG A 183 2.20 -17.60 11.28
CA ARG A 183 1.03 -18.33 11.75
C ARG A 183 1.44 -19.42 12.76
N GLU A 184 0.60 -19.64 13.76
CA GLU A 184 0.80 -20.64 14.80
C GLU A 184 -0.52 -21.40 15.02
N GLY A 185 -0.53 -22.71 14.72
CA GLY A 185 -1.76 -23.50 14.68
C GLY A 185 -2.69 -23.10 13.52
N GLU A 186 -3.99 -23.36 13.66
CA GLU A 186 -4.98 -23.12 12.60
C GLU A 186 -5.27 -21.63 12.35
N SER A 187 -5.22 -20.80 13.39
CA SER A 187 -5.53 -19.37 13.29
C SER A 187 -4.60 -18.44 14.05
N GLY A 188 -3.66 -18.91 14.88
CA GLY A 188 -2.81 -18.02 15.68
C GLY A 188 -1.77 -17.23 14.87
N LEU A 189 -1.30 -16.13 15.45
CA LEU A 189 -0.17 -15.34 14.94
C LEU A 189 0.83 -15.13 16.09
N ALA A 190 2.13 -15.25 15.79
CA ALA A 190 3.18 -15.07 16.78
C ALA A 190 4.39 -14.32 16.22
N ILE A 191 4.89 -13.34 16.98
CA ILE A 191 6.11 -12.60 16.67
C ILE A 191 7.31 -13.56 16.81
N LYS A 192 8.15 -13.61 15.77
CA LYS A 192 9.35 -14.45 15.72
C LYS A 192 10.64 -13.63 15.62
N GLY A 193 10.55 -12.31 15.39
CA GLY A 193 11.69 -11.40 15.30
C GLY A 193 11.28 -10.03 14.77
N TYR A 194 12.25 -9.22 14.37
CA TYR A 194 12.03 -7.95 13.71
C TYR A 194 13.26 -7.51 12.90
N LEU A 195 13.01 -6.71 11.88
CA LEU A 195 14.03 -5.93 11.19
C LEU A 195 14.01 -4.53 11.81
N GLN A 196 15.18 -4.01 12.17
CA GLN A 196 15.30 -2.73 12.87
C GLN A 196 15.55 -1.61 11.88
N ALA A 197 14.62 -0.66 11.78
CA ALA A 197 14.82 0.57 11.04
C ALA A 197 15.54 1.62 11.92
N PRO A 198 16.18 2.64 11.32
CA PRO A 198 16.74 3.74 12.08
C PRO A 198 15.64 4.48 12.88
N PRO A 199 15.93 4.97 14.10
CA PRO A 199 14.95 5.69 14.92
C PRO A 199 14.36 6.92 14.22
N GLY A 200 13.05 7.10 14.31
CA GLY A 200 12.31 8.22 13.74
C GLY A 200 11.99 8.11 12.25
N THR A 201 12.25 6.97 11.62
CA THR A 201 11.97 6.78 10.19
C THR A 201 10.51 6.44 9.93
N GLY A 202 9.89 5.65 10.81
CA GLY A 202 8.50 5.22 10.69
C GLY A 202 8.22 4.37 9.45
N PRO A 203 8.60 3.07 9.45
CA PRO A 203 8.25 2.10 8.40
C PRO A 203 6.77 2.12 8.02
N ARG A 204 6.47 2.27 6.73
CA ARG A 204 5.10 2.39 6.22
C ARG A 204 4.71 1.24 5.31
N HIS A 205 5.07 1.29 4.02
CA HIS A 205 4.77 0.26 3.03
C HIS A 205 6.04 -0.49 2.68
N SER A 206 5.93 -1.80 2.52
CA SER A 206 7.07 -2.66 2.21
C SER A 206 6.79 -3.53 1.00
N LEU A 207 7.84 -3.94 0.31
CA LEU A 207 7.81 -4.88 -0.81
C LEU A 207 8.91 -5.92 -0.63
N ILE A 208 8.68 -7.13 -1.09
CA ILE A 208 9.70 -8.20 -1.11
C ILE A 208 10.14 -8.41 -2.57
N SER A 209 11.45 -8.47 -2.80
CA SER A 209 12.01 -8.76 -4.12
C SER A 209 11.47 -10.09 -4.67
N LYS A 210 11.34 -10.21 -6.00
CA LYS A 210 10.81 -11.44 -6.64
C LYS A 210 11.59 -12.71 -6.25
N ASP A 211 12.89 -12.58 -6.00
CA ASP A 211 13.76 -13.68 -5.57
C ASP A 211 13.79 -13.88 -4.04
N GLY A 212 13.05 -13.08 -3.26
CA GLY A 212 12.94 -13.17 -1.81
C GLY A 212 14.20 -12.74 -1.04
N LYS A 213 15.21 -12.16 -1.71
CA LYS A 213 16.47 -11.78 -1.06
C LYS A 213 16.40 -10.48 -0.29
N TYR A 214 15.51 -9.56 -0.66
CA TYR A 214 15.44 -8.22 -0.10
C TYR A 214 14.02 -7.82 0.27
N LEU A 215 13.89 -7.04 1.35
CA LEU A 215 12.70 -6.27 1.69
C LEU A 215 13.02 -4.79 1.49
N TYR A 216 12.26 -4.13 0.61
CA TYR A 216 12.28 -2.68 0.42
C TYR A 216 11.22 -2.07 1.33
N CYS A 217 11.57 -1.10 2.16
CA CYS A 217 10.65 -0.45 3.09
C CYS A 217 10.67 1.06 2.86
N LEU A 218 9.51 1.63 2.53
CA LEU A 218 9.30 3.06 2.46
C LEU A 218 8.99 3.60 3.86
N THR A 219 9.73 4.63 4.27
CA THR A 219 9.59 5.26 5.58
C THR A 219 8.72 6.51 5.47
N GLU A 220 7.63 6.59 6.25
CA GLU A 220 6.68 7.70 6.13
C GLU A 220 7.30 9.03 6.58
N LEU A 221 8.05 9.02 7.69
CA LEU A 221 8.48 10.24 8.37
C LEU A 221 9.76 10.82 7.77
N THR A 222 10.61 9.99 7.14
CA THR A 222 11.86 10.45 6.51
C THR A 222 11.83 10.44 4.98
N ASN A 223 10.79 9.88 4.36
CA ASN A 223 10.66 9.80 2.90
C ASN A 223 11.85 9.08 2.24
N GLU A 224 12.30 7.98 2.84
CA GLU A 224 13.41 7.17 2.36
C GLU A 224 12.97 5.75 2.03
N ILE A 225 13.69 5.10 1.12
CA ILE A 225 13.58 3.65 0.91
C ILE A 225 14.77 2.98 1.58
N LEU A 226 14.47 2.11 2.54
CA LEU A 226 15.41 1.20 3.20
C LEU A 226 15.40 -0.15 2.49
N VAL A 227 16.55 -0.83 2.45
CA VAL A 227 16.66 -2.19 1.88
C VAL A 227 17.23 -3.12 2.93
N PHE A 228 16.49 -4.16 3.29
CA PHE A 228 16.91 -5.16 4.28
C PHE A 228 17.25 -6.48 3.58
N PRO A 229 18.39 -7.11 3.89
CA PRO A 229 18.68 -8.46 3.43
C PRO A 229 17.79 -9.47 4.18
N LEU A 230 17.15 -10.37 3.45
CA LEU A 230 16.36 -11.48 4.00
C LEU A 230 17.08 -12.83 3.91
N THR A 231 18.08 -12.95 3.04
CA THR A 231 18.89 -14.17 2.89
C THR A 231 20.17 -14.05 3.72
N ASN A 232 20.40 -15.03 4.60
CA ASN A 232 21.53 -15.06 5.55
C ASN A 232 21.76 -13.73 6.29
N PRO A 233 20.71 -13.13 6.89
CA PRO A 233 20.86 -11.86 7.57
C PRO A 233 21.68 -12.06 8.86
N VAL A 234 22.40 -11.01 9.27
CA VAL A 234 23.06 -10.94 10.57
C VAL A 234 22.10 -10.25 11.53
N GLU A 235 21.87 -10.86 12.70
CA GLU A 235 21.02 -10.27 13.74
C GLU A 235 21.79 -9.23 14.56
N PRO A 236 21.19 -8.07 14.90
CA PRO A 236 19.86 -7.62 14.47
C PRO A 236 19.85 -7.28 12.97
N ILE A 237 18.78 -7.66 12.26
CA ILE A 237 18.67 -7.35 10.82
C ILE A 237 18.51 -5.83 10.61
N GLN A 238 19.53 -5.21 10.03
CA GLN A 238 19.59 -3.78 9.71
C GLN A 238 19.46 -3.53 8.20
N PRO A 239 19.07 -2.32 7.77
CA PRO A 239 19.08 -2.00 6.35
C PRO A 239 20.52 -1.89 5.81
N LEU A 240 20.71 -2.13 4.51
CA LEU A 240 21.98 -1.99 3.82
C LEU A 240 22.50 -0.55 3.97
N PRO A 241 23.62 -0.33 4.68
CA PRO A 241 24.10 1.03 4.96
C PRO A 241 24.46 1.84 3.72
N SER A 242 24.82 1.15 2.63
CA SER A 242 25.19 1.74 1.34
C SER A 242 24.00 2.14 0.47
N PHE A 243 22.77 1.70 0.79
CA PHE A 243 21.58 2.08 0.05
C PHE A 243 21.01 3.38 0.60
N LYS A 244 21.06 4.45 -0.20
CA LYS A 244 20.58 5.80 0.16
C LYS A 244 19.64 6.30 -0.92
N CYS A 245 18.34 6.31 -0.63
CA CYS A 245 17.31 6.74 -1.58
C CYS A 245 16.30 7.61 -0.86
N SER A 246 16.29 8.91 -1.17
CA SER A 246 15.20 9.81 -0.77
C SER A 246 14.21 9.95 -1.92
N ILE A 247 12.92 9.95 -1.58
CA ILE A 247 11.82 10.19 -2.52
C ILE A 247 11.29 11.63 -2.44
N ILE A 248 12.01 12.53 -1.77
CA ILE A 248 11.64 13.95 -1.73
C ILE A 248 12.10 14.62 -3.02
N PRO A 249 11.19 15.30 -3.75
CA PRO A 249 11.57 15.99 -4.98
C PRO A 249 12.59 17.12 -4.73
N PRO A 250 13.59 17.30 -5.61
CA PRO A 250 14.62 18.34 -5.44
C PRO A 250 14.10 19.78 -5.40
N SER A 251 12.86 20.02 -5.82
CA SER A 251 12.21 21.35 -5.70
C SER A 251 11.85 21.72 -4.28
N VAL A 252 11.77 20.75 -3.37
CA VAL A 252 11.37 20.96 -1.99
C VAL A 252 12.60 21.37 -1.17
N PRO A 253 12.59 22.54 -0.51
CA PRO A 253 13.69 22.98 0.34
C PRO A 253 13.99 21.98 1.46
N PHE A 254 15.27 21.78 1.79
CA PHE A 254 15.69 20.86 2.86
C PHE A 254 15.00 21.14 4.21
N ALA A 255 14.86 22.42 4.57
CA ALA A 255 14.17 22.82 5.80
C ALA A 255 12.69 22.40 5.84
N ALA A 256 12.09 22.11 4.68
CA ALA A 256 10.70 21.70 4.54
C ALA A 256 10.50 20.18 4.51
N HIS A 257 11.58 19.38 4.46
CA HIS A 257 11.49 17.93 4.25
C HIS A 257 10.63 17.21 5.30
N HIS A 258 10.65 17.69 6.55
CA HIS A 258 9.89 17.12 7.66
C HIS A 258 8.36 17.36 7.60
N TYR A 259 7.88 18.19 6.67
CA TYR A 259 6.45 18.39 6.43
C TYR A 259 5.85 17.37 5.45
N LEU A 260 6.70 16.67 4.67
CA LEU A 260 6.24 15.67 3.71
C LEU A 260 6.14 14.31 4.36
N ASN A 261 5.18 13.52 3.90
CA ASN A 261 5.02 12.14 4.32
C ASN A 261 4.96 11.21 3.10
N ALA A 262 5.74 10.14 3.12
CA ALA A 262 5.66 9.12 2.10
C ALA A 262 4.32 8.36 2.17
N ALA A 263 3.91 7.73 1.07
CA ALA A 263 2.73 6.87 1.06
C ALA A 263 2.98 5.53 0.38
N GLU A 264 2.74 5.45 -0.92
CA GLU A 264 2.67 4.17 -1.63
C GLU A 264 4.05 3.73 -2.10
N LEU A 265 4.29 2.42 -2.10
CA LEU A 265 5.48 1.80 -2.68
C LEU A 265 5.02 0.59 -3.50
N ILE A 266 5.28 0.59 -4.81
CA ILE A 266 4.90 -0.51 -5.70
C ILE A 266 6.04 -0.90 -6.66
N PHE A 267 6.03 -2.15 -7.12
CA PHE A 267 6.80 -2.56 -8.30
C PHE A 267 6.05 -2.26 -9.59
N ASN A 268 6.77 -2.19 -10.70
CA ASN A 268 6.18 -2.61 -11.98
C ASN A 268 6.11 -4.15 -12.01
N PRO A 269 4.95 -4.76 -12.35
CA PRO A 269 4.82 -6.22 -12.32
C PRO A 269 5.66 -6.93 -13.38
N ILE A 270 5.96 -6.26 -14.50
CA ILE A 270 6.67 -6.84 -15.65
C ILE A 270 8.14 -6.40 -15.66
N ILE A 271 8.39 -5.11 -15.50
CA ILE A 271 9.73 -4.52 -15.62
C ILE A 271 10.50 -4.74 -14.31
N PRO A 272 11.64 -5.46 -14.32
CA PRO A 272 12.42 -5.71 -13.12
C PRO A 272 13.16 -4.45 -12.65
N ASN A 273 13.60 -4.44 -11.39
CA ASN A 273 14.53 -3.46 -10.84
C ASN A 273 14.08 -2.00 -10.93
N VAL A 274 12.76 -1.77 -10.96
CA VAL A 274 12.14 -0.46 -10.87
C VAL A 274 11.07 -0.44 -9.78
N LEU A 275 11.14 0.56 -8.91
CA LEU A 275 10.15 0.83 -7.86
C LEU A 275 9.52 2.20 -8.11
N TYR A 276 8.26 2.34 -7.73
CA TYR A 276 7.56 3.63 -7.72
C TYR A 276 7.14 3.94 -6.29
N ALA A 277 7.43 5.15 -5.83
CA ALA A 277 7.09 5.60 -4.49
C ALA A 277 6.41 6.98 -4.52
N SER A 278 5.33 7.16 -3.76
CA SER A 278 4.66 8.47 -3.68
C SER A 278 5.06 9.24 -2.42
N ASN A 279 5.18 10.56 -2.57
CA ASN A 279 5.18 11.50 -1.45
C ASN A 279 3.82 12.21 -1.35
N ARG A 280 3.57 12.87 -0.23
CA ARG A 280 2.36 13.64 0.02
C ARG A 280 2.68 14.96 0.69
N LEU A 281 1.72 15.88 0.62
CA LEU A 281 1.66 17.14 1.37
C LEU A 281 2.57 18.25 0.85
N GLU A 282 3.08 18.16 -0.39
CA GLU A 282 3.89 19.25 -0.98
C GLU A 282 3.06 20.53 -1.15
N LEU A 283 1.78 20.41 -1.50
CA LEU A 283 0.87 21.56 -1.60
C LEU A 283 0.43 22.11 -0.24
N SER A 284 0.67 21.37 0.84
CA SER A 284 0.34 21.78 2.22
C SER A 284 1.53 22.40 2.95
N LEU A 285 2.65 22.63 2.25
CA LEU A 285 3.82 23.27 2.84
C LEU A 285 3.49 24.68 3.37
N PRO A 286 4.13 25.12 4.46
CA PRO A 286 4.07 26.51 4.91
C PRO A 286 4.43 27.48 3.78
N ALA A 287 3.87 28.70 3.81
CA ALA A 287 3.97 29.66 2.72
C ALA A 287 5.43 30.02 2.35
N GLU A 288 6.34 30.03 3.32
CA GLU A 288 7.77 30.25 3.13
C GLU A 288 8.49 29.11 2.39
N PHE A 289 7.89 27.93 2.32
CA PHE A 289 8.38 26.74 1.62
C PHE A 289 7.52 26.34 0.43
N ALA A 290 6.49 27.13 0.10
CA ALA A 290 5.59 26.84 -1.00
C ALA A 290 6.36 26.67 -2.32
N THR A 291 6.06 25.59 -3.03
CA THR A 291 6.65 25.31 -4.35
C THR A 291 5.70 25.77 -5.46
N SER A 292 6.21 25.89 -6.69
CA SER A 292 5.40 26.20 -7.88
C SER A 292 4.71 24.97 -8.48
N GLN A 293 4.68 23.84 -7.76
CA GLN A 293 4.11 22.59 -8.25
C GLN A 293 2.58 22.61 -8.16
N SER A 294 1.93 21.87 -9.05
CA SER A 294 0.47 21.71 -9.09
C SER A 294 -0.04 20.47 -8.35
N GLY A 295 0.87 19.64 -7.82
CA GLY A 295 0.56 18.38 -7.17
C GLY A 295 1.81 17.72 -6.60
N ASP A 296 1.60 16.63 -5.89
CA ASP A 296 2.65 15.78 -5.35
C ASP A 296 3.36 15.01 -6.48
N ALA A 297 4.49 14.36 -6.16
CA ALA A 297 5.30 13.63 -7.11
C ALA A 297 5.27 12.11 -6.88
N VAL A 298 5.64 11.38 -7.92
CA VAL A 298 6.03 9.97 -7.80
C VAL A 298 7.51 9.86 -8.10
N ALA A 299 8.27 9.30 -7.16
CA ALA A 299 9.66 8.92 -7.36
C ALA A 299 9.71 7.58 -8.12
N VAL A 300 10.44 7.56 -9.23
CA VAL A 300 10.78 6.37 -10.01
C VAL A 300 12.22 6.00 -9.69
N VAL A 301 12.37 4.89 -8.99
CA VAL A 301 13.64 4.43 -8.41
C VAL A 301 14.16 3.28 -9.24
N THR A 302 15.33 3.45 -9.84
CA THR A 302 16.01 2.42 -10.63
C THR A 302 17.06 1.73 -9.77
N LEU A 303 17.06 0.40 -9.78
CA LEU A 303 17.99 -0.44 -9.03
C LEU A 303 19.01 -1.07 -9.99
N ASN A 304 20.14 -1.51 -9.44
CA ASN A 304 21.07 -2.36 -10.18
C ASN A 304 20.45 -3.75 -10.45
N GLU A 305 21.15 -4.59 -11.21
CA GLU A 305 20.68 -5.93 -11.57
C GLU A 305 20.36 -6.78 -10.34
N GLU A 306 21.17 -6.66 -9.28
CA GLU A 306 20.99 -7.38 -8.02
C GLU A 306 19.89 -6.80 -7.11
N GLY A 307 19.31 -5.64 -7.44
CA GLY A 307 18.29 -4.96 -6.64
C GLY A 307 18.78 -4.33 -5.32
N ASN A 308 20.08 -4.35 -5.05
CA ASN A 308 20.63 -3.96 -3.73
C ASN A 308 21.36 -2.61 -3.72
N LYS A 309 21.39 -1.90 -4.85
CA LYS A 309 21.98 -0.57 -5.00
C LYS A 309 21.06 0.32 -5.81
N LEU A 310 20.99 1.57 -5.40
CA LEU A 310 20.35 2.64 -6.16
C LEU A 310 21.20 2.95 -7.39
N VAL A 311 20.56 3.02 -8.56
CA VAL A 311 21.14 3.52 -9.81
C VAL A 311 20.73 4.97 -10.05
N ASP A 312 19.42 5.26 -9.96
CA ASP A 312 18.89 6.61 -10.20
C ASP A 312 17.52 6.81 -9.54
N VAL A 313 17.16 8.07 -9.27
CA VAL A 313 15.81 8.49 -8.86
C VAL A 313 15.34 9.62 -9.75
N LYS A 314 14.25 9.39 -10.48
CA LYS A 314 13.56 10.39 -11.28
C LYS A 314 12.23 10.75 -10.63
N PHE A 315 11.73 11.96 -10.86
CA PHE A 315 10.45 12.42 -10.31
C PHE A 315 9.45 12.69 -11.43
N ILE A 316 8.27 12.08 -11.32
CA ILE A 316 7.11 12.35 -12.16
C ILE A 316 6.21 13.34 -11.42
N ARG A 317 5.92 14.48 -12.06
CA ARG A 317 5.01 15.49 -11.51
C ARG A 317 3.58 15.19 -11.93
N THR A 318 2.69 15.23 -10.95
CA THR A 318 1.27 14.94 -11.12
C THR A 318 0.44 16.21 -10.85
N GLY A 319 -0.84 16.17 -11.22
CA GLY A 319 -1.84 17.10 -10.72
C GLY A 319 -2.51 16.66 -9.41
N CYS A 320 -2.11 15.53 -8.83
CA CYS A 320 -2.76 14.92 -7.67
C CYS A 320 -2.26 15.55 -6.35
N ASP A 321 -3.18 15.81 -5.42
CA ASP A 321 -2.89 16.28 -4.06
C ASP A 321 -3.17 15.18 -3.03
N GLY A 322 -2.15 14.82 -2.25
CA GLY A 322 -2.17 13.75 -1.28
C GLY A 322 -2.22 12.38 -1.95
N ILE A 323 -1.22 12.04 -2.76
CA ILE A 323 -1.13 10.73 -3.44
C ILE A 323 -1.10 9.59 -2.42
N ARG A 324 -2.26 8.98 -2.21
CA ARG A 324 -2.45 7.84 -1.30
C ARG A 324 -2.89 6.57 -2.04
N GLY A 325 -3.43 6.69 -3.26
CA GLY A 325 -3.75 5.55 -4.12
C GLY A 325 -2.82 5.51 -5.33
N MET A 326 -2.05 4.42 -5.47
CA MET A 326 -1.19 4.19 -6.63
C MET A 326 -1.11 2.70 -6.95
N ARG A 327 -1.35 2.33 -8.22
CA ARG A 327 -1.30 0.94 -8.70
C ARG A 327 -0.81 0.82 -10.14
N ALA A 328 0.11 -0.11 -10.38
CA ALA A 328 0.50 -0.51 -11.72
C ALA A 328 -0.52 -1.49 -12.32
N SER A 329 -0.80 -1.37 -13.62
CA SER A 329 -1.63 -2.33 -14.35
C SER A 329 -0.96 -3.70 -14.40
N PRO A 330 -1.71 -4.82 -14.48
CA PRO A 330 -1.11 -6.17 -14.47
C PRO A 330 -0.10 -6.42 -15.59
N ASP A 331 -0.28 -5.77 -16.74
CA ASP A 331 0.65 -5.84 -17.88
C ASP A 331 1.82 -4.84 -17.79
N GLY A 332 1.92 -4.07 -16.70
CA GLY A 332 2.98 -3.11 -16.41
C GLY A 332 2.99 -1.87 -17.30
N LYS A 333 2.01 -1.69 -18.20
CA LYS A 333 2.02 -0.60 -19.18
C LYS A 333 1.49 0.72 -18.64
N TYR A 334 0.73 0.69 -17.55
CA TYR A 334 0.13 1.88 -16.97
C TYR A 334 0.34 1.91 -15.45
N VAL A 335 0.41 3.12 -14.90
CA VAL A 335 0.28 3.36 -13.47
C VAL A 335 -0.85 4.36 -13.26
N ALA A 336 -1.82 3.99 -12.45
CA ALA A 336 -2.86 4.90 -12.00
C ALA A 336 -2.44 5.51 -10.66
N VAL A 337 -2.64 6.83 -10.54
CA VAL A 337 -2.29 7.66 -9.39
C VAL A 337 -3.53 8.46 -9.01
N ALA A 338 -3.83 8.56 -7.72
CA ALA A 338 -4.98 9.31 -7.25
C ALA A 338 -4.66 10.21 -6.07
N GLY A 339 -5.15 11.45 -6.16
CA GLY A 339 -5.04 12.44 -5.10
C GLY A 339 -6.23 12.36 -4.15
N ARG A 340 -5.95 12.13 -2.87
CA ARG A 340 -6.97 12.09 -1.82
C ARG A 340 -7.67 13.44 -1.64
N TYR A 341 -6.92 14.53 -1.73
CA TYR A 341 -7.38 15.88 -1.41
C TYR A 341 -7.76 16.69 -2.65
N GLY A 342 -7.27 16.29 -3.84
CA GLY A 342 -7.56 16.97 -5.11
C GLY A 342 -6.82 16.35 -6.30
N GLY A 343 -7.13 16.82 -7.51
CA GLY A 343 -6.51 16.36 -8.76
C GLY A 343 -7.11 15.09 -9.37
N GLY A 344 -7.96 14.40 -8.63
CA GLY A 344 -8.69 13.21 -9.09
C GLY A 344 -7.78 12.02 -9.38
N VAL A 345 -8.06 11.31 -10.49
CA VAL A 345 -7.28 10.15 -10.95
C VAL A 345 -6.54 10.49 -12.24
N GLU A 346 -5.25 10.20 -12.27
CA GLU A 346 -4.40 10.22 -13.45
C GLU A 346 -3.94 8.80 -13.81
N ILE A 347 -3.91 8.49 -15.10
CA ILE A 347 -3.36 7.25 -15.65
C ILE A 347 -2.16 7.60 -16.52
N TRP A 348 -1.01 7.06 -16.18
CA TRP A 348 0.26 7.30 -16.84
C TRP A 348 0.68 6.06 -17.62
N SER A 349 0.96 6.20 -18.92
CA SER A 349 1.64 5.14 -19.67
C SER A 349 3.11 5.08 -19.27
N VAL A 350 3.63 3.88 -19.12
CA VAL A 350 5.00 3.59 -18.71
C VAL A 350 5.76 3.05 -19.93
N GLY A 351 6.91 3.67 -20.25
CA GLY A 351 7.80 3.19 -21.31
C GLY A 351 8.50 1.87 -20.96
N ASP A 352 9.15 1.26 -21.94
CA ASP A 352 9.74 -0.09 -21.82
C ASP A 352 10.78 -0.24 -20.68
N SER A 353 11.43 0.87 -20.28
CA SER A 353 12.38 0.90 -19.16
C SER A 353 11.73 1.03 -17.78
N GLY A 354 10.45 1.37 -17.69
CA GLY A 354 9.77 1.73 -16.44
C GLY A 354 9.96 3.19 -16.03
N ILE A 355 10.90 3.91 -16.64
CA ILE A 355 11.39 5.21 -16.16
C ILE A 355 10.61 6.38 -16.76
N ASP A 356 10.23 6.26 -18.04
CA ASP A 356 9.59 7.35 -18.78
C ASP A 356 8.08 7.22 -18.74
N TRP A 357 7.45 8.16 -18.03
CA TRP A 357 6.00 8.20 -17.91
C TRP A 357 5.42 9.30 -18.79
N ARG A 358 4.25 9.04 -19.37
CA ARG A 358 3.48 10.03 -20.12
C ARG A 358 2.02 9.97 -19.69
N LEU A 359 1.41 11.12 -19.43
CA LEU A 359 0.00 11.18 -19.05
C LEU A 359 -0.84 10.62 -20.20
N ALA A 360 -1.60 9.56 -19.91
CA ALA A 360 -2.38 8.80 -20.88
C ALA A 360 -3.89 9.00 -20.70
N GLY A 361 -4.33 9.45 -19.53
CA GLY A 361 -5.72 9.84 -19.25
C GLY A 361 -5.82 10.48 -17.87
N LYS A 362 -6.85 11.30 -17.67
CA LYS A 362 -7.18 11.84 -16.34
C LYS A 362 -8.66 12.14 -16.20
N ASP A 363 -9.14 12.10 -14.96
CA ASP A 363 -10.46 12.59 -14.58
C ASP A 363 -10.38 13.21 -13.17
N GLU A 364 -10.50 14.55 -13.14
CA GLU A 364 -10.39 15.35 -11.92
C GLU A 364 -11.63 15.22 -11.02
N ASN A 365 -12.73 14.64 -11.53
CA ASN A 365 -13.97 14.47 -10.77
C ASN A 365 -14.01 13.18 -9.95
N ILE A 366 -13.01 12.30 -10.10
CA ILE A 366 -12.90 11.07 -9.30
C ILE A 366 -12.13 11.41 -8.02
N ASP A 367 -12.85 11.98 -7.05
CA ASP A 367 -12.29 12.54 -5.82
C ASP A 367 -12.23 11.56 -4.65
N LEU A 368 -11.58 11.99 -3.55
CA LEU A 368 -11.56 11.27 -2.27
C LEU A 368 -11.04 9.83 -2.35
N VAL A 369 -10.30 9.50 -3.40
CA VAL A 369 -9.69 8.20 -3.64
C VAL A 369 -8.51 8.02 -2.70
N THR A 370 -8.44 6.87 -2.06
CA THR A 370 -7.24 6.47 -1.29
C THR A 370 -6.65 5.18 -1.78
N ASP A 371 -7.40 4.37 -2.54
CA ASP A 371 -6.88 3.16 -3.14
C ASP A 371 -7.69 2.74 -4.38
N MET A 372 -7.16 1.78 -5.13
CA MET A 372 -7.74 1.25 -6.36
C MET A 372 -7.28 -0.18 -6.63
N ALA A 373 -8.01 -0.89 -7.50
CA ALA A 373 -7.63 -2.22 -7.98
C ALA A 373 -7.94 -2.36 -9.48
N TRP A 374 -6.97 -2.83 -10.26
CA TRP A 374 -7.20 -3.16 -11.67
C TRP A 374 -8.02 -4.45 -11.80
N LEU A 375 -9.01 -4.41 -12.70
CA LEU A 375 -9.99 -5.48 -12.95
C LEU A 375 -9.76 -6.14 -14.32
#